data_AF-A0A418MPD1-F1
#
_entry.id   AF-A0A418MPD1-F1
#
_cell.length_a   1.000
_cell.length_b   1.000
_cell.length_c   1.000
_cell.angle_alpha   90.00
_cell.angle_beta   90.00
_cell.angle_gamma   90.00
#
_symmetry.space_group_name_H-M   'P 1'
#
loop_
_entity.id
_entity.type
_entity.pdbx_description
1 polymer ?
#
loop_
_entity_poly.entity_id
_entity_poly.type
_entity_poly.pdbx_seq_one_letter_code
_entity_poly.pdbx_strand_id
1 'polypeptide(L)' 'MTSMYDEVGMRDLVMAAAVVLARHRDGSCAVCTPDGCRELAWAGPVVAAWEREWAAVAGEAARSW' A
#
# COMPACT_ATOMS: atom_id res chain seq x y z
N MET A 1 24.16 7.47 -18.58
CA MET A 1 23.75 6.11 -18.18
C MET A 1 23.21 6.23 -16.75
N THR A 2 21.96 6.63 -16.63
CA THR A 2 21.30 6.95 -15.34
C THR A 2 20.30 5.86 -15.01
N SER A 3 20.61 5.14 -13.94
CA SER A 3 19.79 4.28 -13.09
C SER A 3 18.53 3.66 -13.70
N MET A 4 18.61 2.36 -14.05
CA MET A 4 17.45 1.50 -14.31
C MET A 4 16.64 1.19 -13.03
N TYR A 5 17.03 1.77 -11.88
CA TYR A 5 16.51 1.44 -10.55
C TYR A 5 15.73 2.58 -9.85
N ASP A 6 15.47 3.72 -10.50
CA ASP A 6 15.08 4.93 -9.76
C ASP A 6 13.59 5.10 -9.42
N GLU A 7 12.65 4.34 -9.96
CA GLU A 7 11.24 4.55 -9.62
C GLU A 7 10.49 3.23 -9.48
N VAL A 8 10.41 2.70 -8.25
CA VAL A 8 9.28 1.82 -7.92
C VAL A 8 8.04 2.68 -8.07
N GLY A 9 7.26 2.44 -9.12
CA GLY A 9 6.04 3.20 -9.35
C GLY A 9 5.11 3.10 -8.16
N MET A 10 4.38 4.17 -7.84
CA MET A 10 3.43 4.19 -6.71
C MET A 10 2.47 3.00 -6.72
N ARG A 11 2.09 2.51 -7.90
CA ARG A 11 1.29 1.29 -8.07
C ARG A 11 1.98 0.05 -7.49
N ASP A 12 3.26 -0.16 -7.77
CA ASP A 12 4.00 -1.33 -7.30
C ASP A 12 4.21 -1.26 -5.79
N LEU A 13 4.46 -0.06 -5.25
CA LEU A 13 4.55 0.18 -3.82
C LEU A 13 3.23 -0.13 -3.10
N VAL A 14 2.11 0.30 -3.66
CA VAL A 14 0.77 0.02 -3.12
C VAL A 14 0.44 -1.47 -3.21
N MET A 15 0.78 -2.14 -4.31
CA MET A 15 0.59 -3.59 -4.45
C MET A 15 1.42 -4.36 -3.40
N ALA A 16 2.66 -3.97 -3.18
CA ALA A 16 3.50 -4.56 -2.13
C ALA A 16 2.89 -4.34 -0.73
N ALA A 17 2.42 -3.12 -0.44
CA ALA A 17 1.75 -2.80 0.82
C ALA A 17 0.48 -3.63 1.02
N ALA A 18 -0.34 -3.80 -0.02
CA ALA A 18 -1.55 -4.62 0.02
C ALA A 18 -1.24 -6.09 0.31
N VAL A 19 -0.17 -6.65 -0.28
CA VAL A 19 0.28 -8.03 -0.01
C VAL A 19 0.68 -8.20 1.45
N VAL A 20 1.39 -7.23 2.04
CA VAL A 20 1.72 -7.24 3.47
C VAL A 20 0.44 -7.28 4.31
N LEU A 21 -0.49 -6.35 4.08
CA LEU A 21 -1.74 -6.29 4.85
C LEU A 21 -2.56 -7.59 4.74
N ALA A 22 -2.61 -8.21 3.55
CA ALA A 22 -3.29 -9.48 3.34
C ALA A 22 -2.65 -10.62 4.17
N ARG A 23 -1.31 -10.75 4.15
CA ARG A 23 -0.60 -11.75 4.96
C ARG A 23 -0.86 -11.59 6.45
N HIS A 24 -0.96 -10.35 6.91
CA HIS A 24 -1.30 -10.07 8.30
C HIS A 24 -2.73 -10.45 8.66
N ARG A 25 -3.69 -10.14 7.78
CA ARG A 25 -5.09 -10.49 7.96
C ARG A 25 -5.29 -12.01 8.03
N ASP A 26 -4.56 -12.75 7.20
CA ASP A 26 -4.67 -14.20 7.09
C ASP A 26 -3.77 -14.96 8.09
N GLY A 27 -3.05 -14.24 8.95
CA GLY A 27 -2.13 -14.82 9.94
C GLY A 27 -0.88 -15.48 9.35
N SER A 28 -0.61 -15.29 8.05
CA SER A 28 0.51 -15.90 7.33
C SER A 28 1.78 -15.04 7.32
N CYS A 29 1.84 -13.97 8.12
CA CYS A 29 3.02 -13.12 8.20
C CYS A 29 4.14 -13.82 9.00
N ALA A 30 5.26 -14.08 8.31
CA ALA A 30 6.41 -14.79 8.89
C ALA A 30 7.33 -13.91 9.75
N VAL A 31 7.16 -12.58 9.72
CA VAL A 31 8.07 -11.61 10.36
C VAL A 31 7.44 -10.88 11.55
N CYS A 32 6.20 -11.23 11.93
CA CYS A 32 5.58 -10.74 13.16
C CYS A 32 6.39 -11.18 14.39
N THR A 33 6.59 -10.28 15.34
CA THR A 33 7.05 -10.60 16.68
C THR A 33 5.97 -10.23 17.71
N PRO A 34 6.08 -10.66 18.98
CA PRO A 34 5.18 -10.21 20.05
C PRO A 34 5.14 -8.68 20.22
N ASP A 35 6.24 -7.99 19.89
CA ASP A 35 6.36 -6.53 19.96
C ASP A 35 5.69 -5.81 18.77
N GLY A 36 5.14 -6.58 17.82
CA GLY A 36 4.45 -6.09 16.64
C GLY A 36 5.14 -6.45 15.34
N CYS A 37 4.77 -5.76 14.26
CA CYS A 37 5.37 -6.00 12.95
C CYS A 37 5.76 -4.70 12.27
N ARG A 38 7.04 -4.60 11.91
CA ARG A 38 7.59 -3.45 11.21
C ARG A 38 7.00 -3.25 9.82
N GLU A 39 6.53 -4.33 9.17
CA GLU A 39 5.93 -4.21 7.83
C GLU A 39 4.60 -3.44 7.87
N LEU A 40 3.82 -3.58 8.95
CA LEU A 40 2.58 -2.82 9.14
C LEU A 40 2.82 -1.31 9.26
N ALA A 41 3.96 -0.90 9.84
CA ALA A 41 4.28 0.50 10.08
C ALA A 41 4.40 1.32 8.78
N TRP A 42 4.78 0.69 7.66
CA TRP A 42 4.84 1.34 6.35
C TRP A 42 3.67 0.97 5.45
N ALA A 43 3.19 -0.28 5.47
CA ALA A 43 2.15 -0.75 4.55
C ALA A 43 0.80 -0.06 4.78
N GLY A 44 0.42 0.14 6.06
CA GLY A 44 -0.84 0.79 6.42
C GLY A 44 -0.95 2.22 5.87
N PRO A 45 0.02 3.11 6.16
CA PRO A 45 0.02 4.47 5.62
C PRO A 45 0.00 4.55 4.09
N VAL A 46 0.70 3.66 3.39
CA VAL A 46 0.74 3.63 1.91
C VAL A 46 -0.64 3.30 1.33
N VAL A 47 -1.28 2.22 1.80
CA VAL A 47 -2.61 1.83 1.32
C VAL A 47 -3.64 2.90 1.68
N ALA A 48 -3.61 3.44 2.90
CA ALA A 48 -4.54 4.48 3.32
C ALA A 48 -4.38 5.78 2.49
N ALA A 49 -3.16 6.14 2.09
CA ALA A 49 -2.93 7.28 1.20
C ALA A 49 -3.54 7.04 -0.20
N TRP A 50 -3.28 5.86 -0.77
CA TRP A 50 -3.83 5.47 -2.06
C TRP A 50 -5.37 5.41 -2.06
N GLU A 51 -5.99 4.87 -1.01
CA GLU A 51 -7.45 4.83 -0.86
C GLU A 51 -8.06 6.23 -0.82
N ARG A 52 -7.42 7.19 -0.13
CA ARG A 52 -7.87 8.59 -0.11
C ARG A 52 -7.79 9.24 -1.49
N GLU A 53 -6.70 9.04 -2.21
CA GLU A 53 -6.53 9.55 -3.57
C GLU A 53 -7.60 8.97 -4.52
N TRP A 54 -7.82 7.67 -4.47
CA TRP A 54 -8.85 7.02 -5.29
C TRP A 54 -10.27 7.44 -4.93
N ALA A 55 -10.56 7.64 -3.66
CA ALA A 55 -11.87 8.13 -3.23
C ALA A 55 -12.15 9.54 -3.79
N ALA A 56 -11.14 10.40 -3.86
CA ALA A 56 -11.26 11.73 -4.47
C ALA A 56 -11.56 11.62 -5.98
N VAL A 57 -10.79 10.79 -6.70
CA VAL A 57 -10.99 10.55 -8.14
C VAL A 57 -12.37 9.95 -8.42
N ALA A 58 -12.79 8.95 -7.65
CA ALA A 58 -14.11 8.33 -7.79
C ALA A 58 -15.25 9.31 -7.48
N GLY A 59 -15.08 10.16 -6.45
CA GLY A 59 -16.04 11.20 -6.10
C GLY A 59 -16.14 12.34 -7.12
N GLU A 60 -15.06 12.66 -7.82
CA GLU A 60 -15.07 13.59 -8.96
C GLU A 60 -15.75 12.99 -10.19
N ALA A 61 -15.44 11.73 -10.51
CA ALA A 61 -16.07 11.00 -11.59
C ALA A 61 -17.59 10.89 -11.39
N ALA A 62 -18.04 10.57 -10.17
CA ALA A 62 -19.45 10.47 -9.82
C ALA A 62 -20.22 11.80 -9.91
N ARG A 63 -19.55 12.95 -9.76
CA ARG A 63 -20.15 14.30 -9.89
C ARG A 63 -20.21 14.78 -11.35
N SER A 64 -19.52 14.10 -12.25
CA SER A 64 -19.37 14.48 -13.65
C SER A 64 -20.28 13.67 -14.58
N TRP A 65 -21.19 12.86 -14.02
CA TRP A 65 -22.23 12.07 -14.68
C TRP A 65 -23.61 12.62 -14.29
#